data_AF-A0A7S2UR08-F1
#
_entry.id   AF-A0A7S2UR08-F1
#
_cell.length_a   1.000
_cell.length_b   1.000
_cell.length_c   1.000
_cell.angle_alpha   90.00
_cell.angle_beta   90.00
_cell.angle_gamma   90.00
#
_symmetry.space_group_name_H-M   'P 1'
#
loop_
_entity.id
_entity.type
_entity.pdbx_description
1 polymer ?
#
loop_
_entity_poly.entity_id
_entity_poly.type
_entity_poly.pdbx_seq_one_letter_code
_entity_poly.pdbx_strand_id
1 'polypeptide(L)'
;MASRNVVSRIPPAAMAAVRKEVFGQMPQRNVRTGYKFLKKSHTGVFDERWYPESIEKSAREVLPGYTSELEQRRLEKLEYLRRRGKGPPKKGLGKRAQKAAGKKR
;
A
#
# COMPACT_ATOMS: atom_id res chain seq x y z
N MET A 1 31.25 -57.98 5.47
CA MET A 1 30.19 -58.09 4.43
C MET A 1 29.84 -56.68 3.97
N ALA A 2 30.23 -56.31 2.75
CA ALA A 2 30.07 -54.95 2.25
C ALA A 2 28.59 -54.62 2.02
N SER A 3 28.02 -53.71 2.81
CA SER A 3 26.73 -53.07 2.53
C SER A 3 26.88 -52.25 1.24
N ARG A 4 26.57 -52.86 0.10
CA ARG A 4 26.51 -52.17 -1.19
C ARG A 4 25.41 -51.12 -1.11
N ASN A 5 25.81 -49.84 -1.06
CA ASN A 5 24.93 -48.68 -1.10
C ASN A 5 23.87 -48.86 -2.19
N VAL A 6 22.60 -49.06 -1.80
CA VAL A 6 21.47 -49.25 -2.72
C VAL A 6 21.24 -48.01 -3.60
N VAL A 7 21.65 -46.84 -3.10
CA VAL A 7 21.54 -45.54 -3.76
C VAL A 7 22.33 -45.47 -5.08
N SER A 8 23.45 -46.18 -5.22
CA SER A 8 24.26 -46.13 -6.44
C SER A 8 23.68 -46.92 -7.62
N ARG A 9 22.66 -47.75 -7.39
CA ARG A 9 22.02 -48.59 -8.43
C ARG A 9 20.88 -47.89 -9.16
N ILE A 10 20.37 -46.77 -8.61
CA ILE A 10 19.27 -46.03 -9.22
C ILE A 10 19.85 -45.05 -10.22
N PRO A 11 19.41 -45.06 -11.50
CA PRO A 11 19.91 -44.12 -12.47
C PRO A 11 19.56 -42.68 -12.05
N PRO A 12 20.47 -41.72 -12.24
CA PRO A 12 20.27 -40.33 -11.78
C PRO A 12 19.04 -39.67 -12.41
N ALA A 13 18.64 -40.11 -13.62
CA ALA A 13 17.43 -39.66 -14.28
C ALA A 13 16.15 -40.10 -13.55
N ALA A 14 16.09 -41.34 -13.03
CA ALA A 14 14.94 -41.83 -12.26
C ALA A 14 14.84 -41.11 -10.91
N MET A 15 15.96 -40.90 -10.23
CA MET A 15 16.00 -40.08 -9.01
C MET A 15 15.51 -38.65 -9.27
N ALA A 16 15.91 -38.03 -10.40
CA ALA A 16 15.46 -36.70 -10.78
C ALA A 16 13.95 -36.65 -11.12
N ALA A 17 13.38 -37.73 -11.66
CA ALA A 17 11.94 -37.83 -11.92
C ALA A 17 11.15 -37.93 -10.60
N VAL A 18 11.54 -38.85 -9.71
CA VAL A 18 10.93 -39.01 -8.38
C VAL A 18 11.04 -37.72 -7.57
N ARG A 19 12.18 -37.03 -7.62
CA ARG A 19 12.36 -35.73 -6.95
C ARG A 19 11.36 -34.67 -7.43
N LYS A 20 11.07 -34.63 -8.73
CA LYS A 20 10.10 -33.66 -9.29
C LYS A 20 8.69 -33.98 -8.83
N GLU A 21 8.35 -35.26 -8.80
CA GLU A 21 7.04 -35.75 -8.36
C GLU A 21 6.83 -35.49 -6.87
N VAL A 22 7.78 -35.88 -6.02
CA VAL A 22 7.69 -35.73 -4.56
C VAL A 22 7.71 -34.26 -4.12
N PHE A 23 8.57 -33.43 -4.71
CA PHE A 23 8.76 -32.04 -4.29
C PHE A 23 8.10 -31.01 -5.19
N GLY A 24 7.29 -31.42 -6.17
CA GLY A 24 6.60 -30.53 -7.11
C GLY A 24 7.55 -29.65 -7.94
N GLN A 25 8.75 -30.13 -8.27
CA GLN A 25 9.72 -29.34 -9.03
C GLN A 25 9.40 -29.35 -10.53
N MET A 26 9.36 -28.16 -11.15
CA MET A 26 9.17 -28.03 -12.59
C MET A 26 10.35 -28.61 -13.39
N PRO A 27 10.14 -29.34 -14.51
CA PRO A 27 11.22 -29.81 -15.37
C PRO A 27 11.96 -28.65 -16.05
N GLN A 28 13.30 -28.68 -16.02
CA GLN A 28 14.18 -27.73 -16.72
C GLN A 28 14.19 -28.03 -18.23
N ARG A 29 13.17 -27.61 -18.96
CA ARG A 29 13.04 -27.85 -20.41
C ARG A 29 13.79 -26.83 -21.29
N ASN A 30 14.61 -25.93 -20.73
CA ASN A 30 15.22 -24.79 -21.45
C ASN A 30 14.20 -23.95 -22.25
N VAL A 31 12.92 -24.01 -21.88
CA VAL A 31 11.82 -23.24 -22.47
C VAL A 31 11.40 -22.16 -21.49
N ARG A 32 11.02 -20.99 -22.01
CA ARG A 32 10.49 -19.87 -21.21
C ARG A 32 9.06 -20.19 -20.74
N THR A 33 8.93 -20.75 -19.55
CA THR A 33 7.63 -21.12 -18.94
C THR A 33 7.04 -20.04 -18.04
N GLY A 34 7.74 -18.93 -17.81
CA GLY A 34 7.29 -17.88 -16.87
C GLY A 34 7.49 -18.23 -15.39
N TYR A 35 8.07 -19.39 -15.06
CA TYR A 35 8.32 -19.86 -13.69
C TYR A 35 9.09 -18.87 -12.81
N LYS A 36 9.96 -18.05 -13.43
CA LYS A 36 10.68 -16.95 -12.76
C LYS A 36 9.72 -15.95 -12.08
N PHE A 37 8.61 -15.61 -12.75
CA PHE A 37 7.62 -14.66 -12.23
C PHE A 37 6.77 -15.30 -11.14
N LEU A 38 6.36 -16.55 -11.32
CA LEU A 38 5.60 -17.31 -10.32
C LEU A 38 6.39 -17.52 -9.02
N LYS A 39 7.71 -17.67 -9.12
CA LYS A 39 8.60 -17.80 -7.95
C LYS A 39 8.80 -16.47 -7.21
N LYS A 40 8.55 -15.32 -7.85
CA LYS A 40 8.75 -14.02 -7.23
C LYS A 40 7.68 -13.83 -6.17
N SER A 41 8.09 -13.56 -4.92
CA SER A 41 7.15 -13.21 -3.86
C SER A 41 6.39 -11.93 -4.21
N HIS A 42 5.10 -11.89 -3.89
CA HIS A 42 4.30 -10.69 -4.06
C HIS A 42 4.76 -9.61 -3.07
N THR A 43 5.03 -8.41 -3.58
CA THR A 43 5.48 -7.26 -2.78
C THR A 43 4.33 -6.32 -2.41
N GLY A 44 3.14 -6.51 -2.97
CA GLY A 44 2.03 -5.55 -2.85
C GLY A 44 1.66 -5.15 -1.42
N VAL A 45 1.73 -6.07 -0.45
CA VAL A 45 1.45 -5.77 0.97
C VAL A 45 2.50 -4.82 1.56
N PHE A 46 3.76 -4.95 1.16
CA PHE A 46 4.83 -4.04 1.59
C PHE A 46 4.71 -2.68 0.91
N ASP A 47 4.33 -2.67 -0.38
CA ASP A 47 4.11 -1.45 -1.14
C ASP A 47 2.93 -0.64 -0.59
N GLU A 48 1.83 -1.31 -0.22
CA GLU A 48 0.66 -0.69 0.41
C GLU A 48 0.98 -0.09 1.78
N ARG A 49 1.82 -0.75 2.56
CA ARG A 49 2.22 -0.33 3.92
C ARG A 49 3.39 0.66 3.94
N TRP A 50 3.80 1.17 2.79
CA TRP A 50 4.95 2.07 2.70
C TRP A 50 4.76 3.35 3.54
N TYR A 51 3.54 3.90 3.57
CA TYR A 51 3.19 5.01 4.44
C TYR A 51 2.32 4.51 5.60
N PRO A 52 2.71 4.74 6.87
CA PRO A 52 1.87 4.34 7.99
C PRO A 52 0.57 5.15 8.00
N GLU A 53 -0.54 4.49 8.32
CA GLU A 53 -1.80 5.19 8.53
C GLU A 53 -1.75 6.08 9.78
N SER A 54 -2.41 7.24 9.71
CA SER A 54 -2.54 8.14 10.85
C SER A 54 -3.41 7.53 11.95
N ILE A 55 -2.93 7.58 13.19
CA ILE A 55 -3.68 7.16 14.39
C ILE A 55 -4.96 7.99 14.56
N GLU A 56 -5.00 9.21 14.05
CA GLU A 56 -6.15 10.12 14.20
C GLU A 56 -7.43 9.53 13.61
N LYS A 57 -7.34 8.74 12.54
CA LYS A 57 -8.49 8.06 11.93
C LYS A 57 -9.10 7.05 12.91
N SER A 58 -8.27 6.13 13.42
CA SER A 58 -8.71 5.15 14.42
C SER A 58 -9.17 5.79 15.73
N ALA A 59 -8.51 6.86 16.17
CA ALA A 59 -8.87 7.55 17.41
C ALA A 59 -10.27 8.17 17.35
N ARG A 60 -10.68 8.70 16.18
CA ARG A 60 -12.03 9.24 15.97
C ARG A 60 -13.13 8.18 15.96
N GLU A 61 -12.82 6.96 15.52
CA GLU A 61 -13.78 5.86 15.53
C GLU A 61 -14.05 5.35 16.95
N VAL A 62 -13.01 5.33 17.81
CA VAL A 62 -13.11 4.85 19.19
C VAL A 62 -13.62 5.92 20.15
N LEU A 63 -13.17 7.17 20.00
CA LEU A 63 -13.48 8.29 20.88
C LEU A 63 -14.27 9.37 20.11
N PRO A 64 -15.62 9.37 20.22
CA PRO A 64 -16.46 10.39 19.60
C PRO A 64 -16.06 11.78 20.10
N GLY A 65 -15.71 12.69 19.18
CA GLY A 65 -15.27 14.05 19.53
C GLY A 65 -13.75 14.21 19.70
N TYR A 66 -12.96 13.15 19.49
CA TYR A 66 -11.51 13.28 19.43
C TYR A 66 -11.09 14.30 18.35
N THR A 67 -10.25 15.26 18.74
CA THR A 67 -9.64 16.24 17.87
C THR A 67 -8.17 16.36 18.21
N SER A 68 -7.32 16.43 17.19
CA SER A 68 -5.88 16.62 17.36
C SER A 68 -5.57 18.06 17.80
N GLU A 69 -4.51 18.28 18.57
CA GLU A 69 -4.10 19.63 19.00
C GLU A 69 -3.89 20.58 17.80
N LEU A 70 -3.36 20.05 16.69
CA LEU A 70 -3.17 20.82 15.46
C LEU A 70 -4.50 21.25 14.84
N GLU A 71 -5.51 20.39 14.93
CA GLU A 71 -6.86 20.69 14.43
C GLU A 71 -7.56 21.72 15.30
N GLN A 72 -7.45 21.59 16.63
CA GLN A 72 -7.99 22.57 17.58
C GLN A 72 -7.38 23.96 17.34
N ARG A 73 -6.04 24.05 17.28
CA ARG A 73 -5.33 25.31 16.97
C ARG A 73 -5.76 25.89 15.62
N ARG A 74 -5.98 25.04 14.62
CA ARG A 74 -6.46 25.47 13.29
C ARG A 74 -7.87 26.04 13.37
N LEU A 75 -8.77 25.40 14.12
CA LEU A 75 -10.15 25.85 14.30
C LEU A 75 -10.20 27.20 15.03
N GLU A 76 -9.48 27.35 16.13
CA GLU A 76 -9.37 28.60 16.89
C GLU A 76 -8.84 29.75 16.02
N LYS A 77 -7.77 29.49 15.25
CA LYS A 77 -7.21 30.47 14.31
C LYS A 77 -8.23 30.87 13.24
N LEU A 78 -8.99 29.92 12.72
CA LEU A 78 -10.03 30.20 11.72
C LEU A 78 -11.17 31.04 12.32
N GLU A 79 -11.60 30.76 13.54
CA GLU A 79 -12.59 31.59 14.23
C GLU A 79 -12.12 33.02 14.42
N TYR A 80 -10.90 33.20 14.92
CA TYR A 80 -10.29 34.51 15.08
C TYR A 80 -10.22 35.30 13.76
N LEU A 81 -9.81 34.65 12.67
CA LEU A 81 -9.75 35.29 11.34
C LEU A 81 -11.14 35.66 10.80
N ARG A 82 -12.15 34.79 11.01
CA ARG A 82 -13.54 35.08 10.63
C ARG A 82 -14.10 36.28 11.40
N ARG A 83 -13.85 36.37 12.72
CA ARG A 83 -14.24 37.54 13.54
C ARG A 83 -13.63 38.83 13.01
N ARG A 84 -12.41 38.78 12.46
CA ARG A 84 -11.74 39.93 11.83
C ARG A 84 -12.16 40.21 10.38
N GLY A 85 -13.07 39.43 9.79
CA GLY A 85 -13.41 39.54 8.37
C GLY A 85 -12.29 39.11 7.41
N LYS A 86 -11.23 38.47 7.93
CA LYS A 86 -10.07 37.96 7.16
C LYS A 86 -10.13 36.44 6.96
N GLY A 87 -11.29 35.84 7.21
CA GLY A 87 -11.54 34.44 6.94
C GLY A 87 -11.50 34.14 5.43
N PRO A 88 -11.24 32.88 5.04
CA PRO A 88 -11.31 32.49 3.64
C PRO A 88 -12.74 32.72 3.11
N PRO A 89 -12.90 33.31 1.91
CA PRO A 89 -14.21 33.56 1.33
C PRO A 89 -14.87 32.25 0.89
N LYS A 90 -16.21 32.25 0.76
CA LYS A 90 -16.95 31.12 0.16
C LYS A 90 -16.39 30.84 -1.25
N LYS A 91 -16.26 29.56 -1.60
CA LYS A 91 -15.86 29.13 -2.95
C LYS A 91 -16.71 29.84 -4.00
N GLY A 92 -16.06 30.44 -5.01
CA GLY A 92 -16.72 31.23 -6.04
C GLY A 92 -16.96 32.71 -5.70
N LEU A 93 -16.82 33.14 -4.43
CA LEU A 93 -16.96 34.55 -4.02
C LEU A 93 -15.61 35.24 -3.77
N GLY A 94 -14.56 34.76 -4.43
CA GLY A 94 -13.23 35.37 -4.36
C GLY A 94 -13.18 36.75 -5.04
N LYS A 95 -12.06 37.45 -4.87
CA LYS A 95 -11.88 38.83 -5.37
C LYS A 95 -12.25 39.03 -6.85
N ARG A 96 -11.92 38.07 -7.71
CA ARG A 96 -12.25 38.13 -9.16
C ARG A 96 -13.76 38.10 -9.40
N ALA A 97 -14.49 37.25 -8.69
CA ALA A 97 -15.94 37.15 -8.83
C ALA A 97 -16.64 38.42 -8.32
N GLN A 98 -16.16 39.00 -7.22
CA GLN A 98 -16.67 40.27 -6.72
C GLN A 98 -16.46 41.42 -7.72
N LYS A 99 -15.28 41.47 -8.37
CA LYS A 99 -15.01 42.45 -9.45
C LYS A 99 -15.92 42.25 -10.66
N ALA A 100 -16.13 41.00 -11.09
CA ALA A 100 -17.01 40.69 -12.21
C ALA A 100 -18.48 41.03 -11.91
N ALA A 101 -18.94 40.77 -10.69
CA ALA A 101 -20.28 41.16 -10.22
C ALA A 101 -20.42 42.69 -10.13
N GLY A 102 -19.40 43.40 -9.65
CA GLY A 102 -19.39 44.86 -9.58
C GLY A 102 -19.41 45.54 -10.96
N LYS A 103 -18.82 44.92 -11.99
CA LYS A 103 -18.82 45.44 -13.38
C LYS A 103 -20.15 45.24 -14.12
N LYS A 104 -21.04 44.39 -13.60
CA LYS A 104 -22.41 44.20 -14.11
C LYS A 104 -23.43 45.16 -13.49
N ARG A 105 -23.03 46.01 -12.54
CA ARG A 105 -23.89 47.03 -11.90
C ARG A 105 -23.63 48.39 -12.54
#